data_AF-H2N4B2-F1
#
_entry.id   AF-H2N4B2-F1
#
_cell.length_a   1.000
_cell.length_b   1.000
_cell.length_c   1.000
_cell.angle_alpha   90.00
_cell.angle_beta   90.00
_cell.angle_gamma   90.00
#
_symmetry.space_group_name_H-M   'P 1'
#
loop_
_entity.id
_entity.type
_entity.pdbx_description
1 polymer ?
#
loop_
_entity_poly.entity_id
_entity_poly.type
_entity_poly.pdbx_seq_one_letter_code
_entity_poly.pdbx_strand_id
1 'polypeptide(L)'
;MLLLINVILSLWVSCANGQEAKPCDFPEIQHGGLYYESLRRPYFPVAAGKSYSYYCDQNFVTPSGSYWDYINCTQDGWSPTVPCLRTCSKSDIEIENGFISESSSVYILNKETQYNCKPGYATADGNSSGSITCLQNGWSAQPICIKLCDMPVFENSRAKSNGMWFKLHDTLDYECYDGYESSYGNITGSIVCGEDGWSHLPTCYNSSEKCGPPPPISNGDTTSFPQKVYLPWSRVEYQCQSYYELQGSKYVTCSNGAWSEPPRCVLMKPCEFPEIQYGHLYYENMRRPYFPVAAGKSYSYYCDQNFVTPSGSYWDYIHCTQDGWSPTVPCLRTCSKSDIEIENGFISESSSIYILNKETQYKCKPGYATADGNSSGSVTCLPNGWSAQPICIKLCDMPVFENSRAKSNSMWFKLHDTLDYECYDGYEISYGNTTGSIVCGEDGWSHLPTCYNSSEKCGPPPPISNGGTISFLLKVYVPQSRVEYQCQSYYELQGSNYVTCSNGEWSEPPRCIYPCIITEENMNKNNIQLKGKSDRKYYAKTGHTIEFMCKLGYNANTSILSFQAVCREGIVEYPRCE
;
A
#
# COMPACT_ATOMS: atom_id res chain seq x y z
N MET A 1 -125.59 0.84 -15.91
CA MET A 1 -126.12 1.84 -14.96
C MET A 1 -125.29 3.11 -15.17
N LEU A 2 -125.65 3.94 -16.16
CA LEU A 2 -126.45 5.17 -15.98
C LEU A 2 -125.89 6.06 -14.84
N LEU A 3 -125.16 7.13 -15.19
CA LEU A 3 -125.64 8.54 -15.33
C LEU A 3 -125.45 9.26 -13.96
N LEU A 4 -124.69 10.36 -13.84
CA LEU A 4 -125.00 11.66 -14.44
C LEU A 4 -123.79 12.61 -14.53
N ILE A 5 -123.80 13.36 -15.63
CA ILE A 5 -122.99 14.52 -15.99
C ILE A 5 -123.60 15.78 -15.33
N ASN A 6 -122.77 16.77 -15.01
CA ASN A 6 -123.20 18.18 -15.04
C ASN A 6 -122.06 19.06 -15.56
N VAL A 7 -122.38 19.88 -16.58
CA VAL A 7 -121.52 20.84 -17.27
C VAL A 7 -121.99 22.24 -16.90
N ILE A 8 -121.08 23.16 -16.54
CA ILE A 8 -121.31 24.61 -16.69
C ILE A 8 -120.02 25.28 -17.20
N LEU A 9 -120.22 26.11 -18.23
CA LEU A 9 -119.26 26.87 -19.03
C LEU A 9 -118.84 28.20 -18.37
N SER A 10 -117.61 28.63 -18.70
CA SER A 10 -117.18 29.99 -19.11
C SER A 10 -116.48 30.87 -18.04
N LEU A 11 -115.52 31.76 -18.33
CA LEU A 11 -114.98 32.37 -19.55
C LEU A 11 -113.60 32.99 -19.17
N TRP A 12 -112.57 32.89 -20.02
CA TRP A 12 -111.27 33.56 -19.84
C TRP A 12 -111.31 34.99 -20.42
N VAL A 13 -110.69 35.95 -19.73
CA VAL A 13 -110.13 37.16 -20.36
C VAL A 13 -108.77 37.45 -19.72
N SER A 14 -107.73 37.45 -20.55
CA SER A 14 -106.37 37.85 -20.20
C SER A 14 -106.11 39.26 -20.73
N CYS A 15 -105.43 40.10 -19.94
CA CYS A 15 -104.63 41.21 -20.44
C CYS A 15 -103.32 41.28 -19.64
N ALA A 16 -102.21 41.33 -20.38
CA ALA A 16 -100.84 41.44 -19.88
C ALA A 16 -100.47 42.91 -19.56
N ASN A 17 -99.55 43.10 -18.62
CA ASN A 17 -98.76 44.35 -18.49
C ASN A 17 -97.35 44.01 -17.99
N GLY A 18 -96.35 44.69 -18.54
CA GLY A 18 -94.92 44.45 -18.31
C GLY A 18 -94.47 44.66 -16.86
N GLN A 19 -93.51 43.85 -16.42
CA GLN A 19 -92.98 43.86 -15.05
C GLN A 19 -91.73 44.75 -14.93
N GLU A 20 -91.80 45.71 -14.01
CA GLU A 20 -90.65 46.37 -13.37
C GLU A 20 -89.77 45.30 -12.69
N ALA A 21 -88.44 45.43 -12.81
CA ALA A 21 -87.51 44.50 -12.17
C ALA A 21 -87.69 44.55 -10.64
N LYS A 22 -88.11 43.43 -10.03
CA LYS A 22 -88.34 43.34 -8.59
C LYS A 22 -87.01 43.48 -7.83
N PRO A 23 -86.93 44.34 -6.81
CA PRO A 23 -85.76 44.40 -5.95
C PRO A 23 -85.69 43.14 -5.06
N CYS A 24 -84.48 42.70 -4.70
CA CYS A 24 -84.29 41.55 -3.82
C CYS A 24 -84.40 41.98 -2.35
N ASP A 25 -85.23 41.25 -1.60
CA ASP A 25 -85.30 41.36 -0.14
C ASP A 25 -84.03 40.80 0.52
N PHE A 26 -83.90 40.99 1.83
CA PHE A 26 -82.75 40.47 2.58
C PHE A 26 -82.67 38.93 2.45
N PRO A 27 -81.54 38.34 2.00
CA PRO A 27 -81.47 36.90 1.73
C PRO A 27 -81.50 36.07 3.01
N GLU A 28 -82.34 35.04 3.03
CA GLU A 28 -82.32 33.99 4.05
C GLU A 28 -81.44 32.83 3.59
N ILE A 29 -80.24 32.75 4.16
CA ILE A 29 -79.26 31.71 3.80
C ILE A 29 -79.36 30.58 4.83
N GLN A 30 -79.89 29.43 4.41
CA GLN A 30 -79.92 28.23 5.25
C GLN A 30 -78.51 27.67 5.43
N HIS A 31 -78.13 27.37 6.68
CA HIS A 31 -76.78 26.92 7.04
C HIS A 31 -75.66 27.91 6.67
N GLY A 32 -75.93 29.21 6.84
CA GLY A 32 -74.97 30.27 6.57
C GLY A 32 -75.54 31.66 6.90
N GLY A 33 -74.80 32.70 6.52
CA GLY A 33 -75.21 34.08 6.78
C GLY A 33 -74.46 35.10 5.93
N LEU A 34 -75.00 36.31 5.85
CA LEU A 34 -74.35 37.43 5.16
C LEU A 34 -73.25 38.05 6.03
N TYR A 35 -72.09 38.35 5.45
CA TYR A 35 -71.07 39.14 6.15
C TYR A 35 -71.56 40.57 6.39
N TYR A 36 -71.26 41.10 7.58
CA TYR A 36 -71.68 42.44 8.02
C TYR A 36 -73.20 42.64 7.95
N GLU A 37 -73.96 41.58 8.22
CA GLU A 37 -75.43 41.57 8.17
C GLU A 37 -76.05 42.79 8.87
N SER A 38 -75.65 43.08 10.11
CA SER A 38 -76.23 44.18 10.90
C SER A 38 -76.04 45.57 10.28
N LEU A 39 -74.95 45.78 9.53
CA LEU A 39 -74.67 47.03 8.81
C LEU A 39 -75.39 47.12 7.48
N ARG A 40 -75.65 45.98 6.82
CA ARG A 40 -76.23 45.92 5.47
C ARG A 40 -77.75 45.88 5.51
N ARG A 41 -78.35 45.20 6.49
CA ARG A 41 -79.80 44.96 6.65
C ARG A 41 -80.69 46.23 6.50
N PRO A 42 -80.33 47.43 7.00
CA PRO A 42 -81.15 48.63 6.83
C PRO A 42 -81.26 49.16 5.38
N TYR A 43 -80.38 48.72 4.48
CA TYR A 43 -80.32 49.19 3.09
C TYR A 43 -81.02 48.27 2.08
N PHE A 44 -81.81 47.30 2.57
CA PHE A 44 -82.65 46.41 1.77
C PHE A 44 -84.10 46.90 1.74
N PRO A 45 -84.87 46.63 0.67
CA PRO A 45 -84.53 45.79 -0.50
C PRO A 45 -83.60 46.48 -1.51
N VAL A 46 -82.86 45.68 -2.29
CA VAL A 46 -81.79 46.14 -3.20
C VAL A 46 -82.15 45.89 -4.66
N ALA A 47 -81.76 46.81 -5.55
CA ALA A 47 -81.98 46.63 -6.99
C ALA A 47 -81.14 45.47 -7.56
N ALA A 48 -81.64 44.84 -8.63
CA ALA A 48 -80.91 43.81 -9.37
C ALA A 48 -79.53 44.30 -9.85
N GLY A 49 -78.52 43.42 -9.77
CA GLY A 49 -77.12 43.72 -10.06
C GLY A 49 -76.24 43.99 -8.83
N LYS A 50 -76.79 43.98 -7.61
CA LYS A 50 -76.02 44.05 -6.36
C LYS A 50 -75.56 42.66 -5.91
N SER A 51 -74.34 42.61 -5.36
CA SER A 51 -73.73 41.40 -4.83
C SER A 51 -73.30 41.56 -3.38
N TYR A 52 -73.44 40.51 -2.59
CA TYR A 52 -73.05 40.52 -1.17
C TYR A 52 -72.30 39.25 -0.81
N SER A 53 -71.23 39.39 -0.04
CA SER A 53 -70.49 38.26 0.49
C SER A 53 -71.27 37.56 1.61
N TYR A 54 -71.35 36.24 1.55
CA TYR A 54 -71.95 35.35 2.54
C TYR A 54 -70.99 34.21 2.92
N TYR A 55 -71.21 33.59 4.07
CA TYR A 55 -70.49 32.41 4.53
C TYR A 55 -71.45 31.25 4.78
N CYS A 56 -70.92 30.03 4.75
CA CYS A 56 -71.62 28.81 5.14
C CYS A 56 -71.14 28.33 6.51
N ASP A 57 -72.05 27.71 7.24
CA ASP A 57 -71.80 27.05 8.52
C ASP A 57 -70.91 25.81 8.33
N GLN A 58 -70.41 25.26 9.44
CA GLN A 58 -69.55 24.09 9.42
C GLN A 58 -70.24 22.89 8.74
N ASN A 59 -69.51 22.17 7.88
CA ASN A 59 -69.97 21.08 7.02
C ASN A 59 -70.88 21.50 5.84
N PHE A 60 -70.89 22.80 5.52
CA PHE A 60 -71.48 23.32 4.30
C PHE A 60 -70.47 24.18 3.53
N VAL A 61 -70.55 24.15 2.21
CA VAL A 61 -69.72 24.97 1.32
C VAL A 61 -70.59 25.64 0.27
N THR A 62 -70.11 26.73 -0.28
CA THR A 62 -70.74 27.41 -1.41
C THR A 62 -70.65 26.53 -2.67
N PRO A 63 -71.44 26.80 -3.73
CA PRO A 63 -71.30 26.08 -5.01
C PRO A 63 -69.90 26.15 -5.64
N SER A 64 -69.09 27.15 -5.27
CA SER A 64 -67.68 27.25 -5.65
C SER A 64 -66.74 26.38 -4.81
N GLY A 65 -67.24 25.71 -3.77
CA GLY A 65 -66.47 24.83 -2.88
C GLY A 65 -65.77 25.54 -1.73
N SER A 66 -66.02 26.84 -1.53
CA SER A 66 -65.44 27.66 -0.45
C SER A 66 -66.37 27.74 0.76
N TYR A 67 -65.86 28.14 1.93
CA TYR A 67 -66.70 28.44 3.09
C TYR A 67 -67.43 29.79 2.96
N TRP A 68 -67.10 30.59 1.94
CA TRP A 68 -67.75 31.87 1.64
C TRP A 68 -67.73 32.16 0.15
N ASP A 69 -68.70 32.95 -0.31
CA ASP A 69 -68.81 33.41 -1.70
C ASP A 69 -69.69 34.66 -1.78
N TYR A 70 -70.02 35.14 -2.99
CA TYR A 70 -70.96 36.22 -3.23
C TYR A 70 -72.31 35.69 -3.71
N ILE A 71 -73.38 36.17 -3.07
CA ILE A 71 -74.75 36.00 -3.55
C ILE A 71 -75.15 37.24 -4.35
N ASN A 72 -75.70 37.02 -5.54
CA ASN A 72 -76.01 38.07 -6.50
C ASN A 72 -77.52 38.23 -6.64
N CYS A 73 -78.01 39.46 -6.54
CA CYS A 73 -79.41 39.79 -6.80
C CYS A 73 -79.62 39.86 -8.32
N THR A 74 -80.35 38.90 -8.87
CA THR A 74 -80.71 38.82 -10.30
C THR A 74 -82.18 39.23 -10.50
N GLN A 75 -82.65 39.26 -11.75
CA GLN A 75 -84.07 39.54 -12.02
C GLN A 75 -85.01 38.46 -11.47
N ASP A 76 -84.49 37.24 -11.28
CA ASP A 76 -85.23 36.07 -10.76
C ASP A 76 -85.03 35.86 -9.24
N GLY A 77 -84.37 36.80 -8.55
CA GLY A 77 -84.04 36.71 -7.12
C GLY A 77 -82.56 36.40 -6.86
N TRP A 78 -82.28 35.89 -5.65
CA TRP A 78 -80.91 35.60 -5.23
C TRP A 78 -80.34 34.36 -5.93
N SER A 79 -79.13 34.51 -6.47
CA SER A 79 -78.36 33.43 -7.08
C SER A 79 -76.99 33.30 -6.39
N PRO A 80 -76.54 32.09 -6.00
CA PRO A 80 -77.21 30.80 -6.14
C PRO A 80 -78.48 30.65 -5.28
N THR A 81 -79.46 29.88 -5.76
CA THR A 81 -80.74 29.64 -5.04
C THR A 81 -80.57 28.80 -3.78
N VAL A 82 -79.59 27.90 -3.76
CA VAL A 82 -79.12 27.18 -2.57
C VAL A 82 -77.68 27.60 -2.31
N PRO A 83 -77.45 28.57 -1.41
CA PRO A 83 -76.12 29.14 -1.23
C PRO A 83 -75.15 28.21 -0.50
N CYS A 84 -75.64 27.29 0.33
CA CYS A 84 -74.80 26.40 1.13
C CYS A 84 -75.17 24.93 0.87
N LEU A 85 -74.24 24.17 0.28
CA LEU A 85 -74.35 22.75 -0.04
C LEU A 85 -73.68 21.92 1.05
N ARG A 86 -74.31 20.80 1.43
CA ARG A 86 -73.77 19.90 2.46
C ARG A 86 -72.49 19.23 1.98
N THR A 87 -71.55 19.03 2.90
CA THR A 87 -70.35 18.23 2.71
C THR A 87 -70.29 17.06 3.69
N CYS A 88 -69.76 15.93 3.25
CA CYS A 88 -69.42 14.78 4.09
C CYS A 88 -67.91 14.65 4.20
N SER A 89 -67.41 14.34 5.40
CA SER A 89 -65.97 14.17 5.64
C SER A 89 -65.55 12.72 5.43
N LYS A 90 -64.34 12.50 4.90
CA LYS A 90 -63.72 11.17 4.83
C LYS A 90 -63.51 10.57 6.22
N SER A 91 -63.29 11.42 7.24
CA SER A 91 -63.10 10.98 8.63
C SER A 91 -64.30 10.23 9.20
N ASP A 92 -65.49 10.44 8.63
CA ASP A 92 -66.74 9.87 9.14
C ASP A 92 -67.04 8.50 8.50
N ILE A 93 -66.10 7.99 7.70
CA ILE A 93 -66.18 6.69 7.03
C ILE A 93 -65.35 5.68 7.83
N GLU A 94 -66.02 4.66 8.34
CA GLU A 94 -65.47 3.53 9.09
C GLU A 94 -65.77 2.24 8.33
N ILE A 95 -64.90 1.87 7.39
CA ILE A 95 -64.99 0.58 6.68
C ILE A 95 -64.07 -0.41 7.36
N GLU A 96 -64.65 -1.30 8.16
CA GLU A 96 -63.90 -2.38 8.80
C GLU A 96 -63.25 -3.28 7.74
N ASN A 97 -61.94 -3.49 7.84
CA ASN A 97 -61.14 -4.25 6.89
C ASN A 97 -61.24 -3.79 5.42
N GLY A 98 -61.57 -2.52 5.20
CA GLY A 98 -61.52 -1.87 3.89
C GLY A 98 -60.88 -0.48 3.96
N PHE A 99 -60.82 0.18 2.81
CA PHE A 99 -60.25 1.51 2.66
C PHE A 99 -60.80 2.23 1.42
N ILE A 100 -60.69 3.56 1.43
CA ILE A 100 -60.97 4.41 0.27
C ILE A 100 -59.65 4.96 -0.25
N SER A 101 -59.34 4.65 -1.51
CA SER A 101 -58.11 5.01 -2.20
C SER A 101 -58.07 6.48 -2.63
N GLU A 102 -59.21 7.15 -2.71
CA GLU A 102 -59.27 8.56 -3.12
C GLU A 102 -58.65 9.51 -2.08
N SER A 103 -57.93 10.53 -2.58
CA SER A 103 -57.21 11.51 -1.75
C SER A 103 -58.09 12.65 -1.22
N SER A 104 -59.33 12.75 -1.68
CA SER A 104 -60.26 13.79 -1.23
C SER A 104 -60.66 13.57 0.24
N SER A 105 -60.56 14.62 1.05
CA SER A 105 -60.97 14.62 2.46
C SER A 105 -62.41 15.06 2.69
N VAL A 106 -62.99 15.77 1.72
CA VAL A 106 -64.33 16.35 1.79
C VAL A 106 -65.07 16.08 0.48
N TYR A 107 -66.33 15.68 0.60
CA TYR A 107 -67.18 15.31 -0.53
C TYR A 107 -68.46 16.13 -0.49
N ILE A 108 -68.74 16.87 -1.58
CA ILE A 108 -69.98 17.65 -1.72
C ILE A 108 -71.19 16.72 -1.94
N LEU A 109 -72.39 17.23 -1.64
CA LEU A 109 -73.65 16.50 -1.82
C LEU A 109 -73.74 15.77 -3.19
N ASN A 110 -74.21 14.53 -3.16
CA ASN A 110 -74.32 13.57 -4.28
C ASN A 110 -73.01 13.11 -4.89
N LYS A 111 -71.86 13.45 -4.29
CA LYS A 111 -70.57 12.89 -4.72
C LYS A 111 -70.45 11.44 -4.27
N GLU A 112 -70.14 10.56 -5.22
CA GLU A 112 -69.84 9.14 -5.02
C GLU A 112 -68.32 8.90 -4.93
N THR A 113 -67.89 7.98 -4.07
CA THR A 113 -66.49 7.55 -3.91
C THR A 113 -66.39 6.03 -3.78
N GLN A 114 -65.29 5.46 -4.27
CA GLN A 114 -65.07 4.01 -4.27
C GLN A 114 -64.29 3.51 -3.05
N TYR A 115 -64.75 2.39 -2.49
CA TYR A 115 -64.03 1.65 -1.45
C TYR A 115 -63.51 0.31 -1.99
N ASN A 116 -62.47 -0.18 -1.33
CA ASN A 116 -61.89 -1.50 -1.55
C ASN A 116 -61.78 -2.24 -0.22
N CYS A 117 -62.10 -3.53 -0.21
CA CYS A 117 -61.76 -4.41 0.90
C CYS A 117 -60.26 -4.73 0.87
N LYS A 118 -59.66 -4.97 2.04
CA LYS A 118 -58.27 -5.45 2.13
C LYS A 118 -58.14 -6.84 1.49
N PRO A 119 -56.96 -7.25 1.01
CA PRO A 119 -56.74 -8.61 0.50
C PRO A 119 -57.21 -9.68 1.49
N GLY A 120 -57.97 -10.67 1.01
CA GLY A 120 -58.59 -11.71 1.85
C GLY A 120 -59.93 -11.31 2.49
N TYR A 121 -60.46 -10.13 2.16
CA TYR A 121 -61.76 -9.66 2.63
C TYR A 121 -62.66 -9.28 1.45
N ALA A 122 -63.96 -9.55 1.57
CA ALA A 122 -64.98 -9.07 0.65
C ALA A 122 -66.29 -8.82 1.39
N THR A 123 -67.22 -8.10 0.76
CA THR A 123 -68.57 -7.91 1.31
C THR A 123 -69.35 -9.23 1.38
N ALA A 124 -70.46 -9.25 2.12
CA ALA A 124 -71.32 -10.43 2.24
C ALA A 124 -71.78 -11.01 0.89
N ASP A 125 -71.88 -10.15 -0.13
CA ASP A 125 -72.26 -10.50 -1.50
C ASP A 125 -71.06 -10.93 -2.38
N GLY A 126 -69.85 -11.00 -1.82
CA GLY A 126 -68.64 -11.45 -2.52
C GLY A 126 -67.93 -10.36 -3.34
N ASN A 127 -68.29 -9.09 -3.17
CA ASN A 127 -67.62 -7.98 -3.87
C ASN A 127 -66.40 -7.48 -3.07
N SER A 128 -65.26 -7.38 -3.74
CA SER A 128 -64.01 -6.84 -3.20
C SER A 128 -63.93 -5.30 -3.24
N SER A 129 -64.85 -4.65 -3.96
CA SER A 129 -64.94 -3.19 -4.08
C SER A 129 -66.39 -2.75 -4.31
N GLY A 130 -66.70 -1.49 -4.01
CA GLY A 130 -67.99 -0.87 -4.30
C GLY A 130 -67.93 0.65 -4.12
N SER A 131 -69.09 1.30 -3.98
CA SER A 131 -69.18 2.75 -3.82
C SER A 131 -70.11 3.19 -2.69
N ILE A 132 -69.83 4.38 -2.15
CA ILE A 132 -70.67 5.09 -1.18
C ILE A 132 -70.85 6.55 -1.62
N THR A 133 -71.98 7.15 -1.24
CA THR A 133 -72.39 8.49 -1.73
C THR A 133 -72.67 9.44 -0.56
N CYS A 134 -72.26 10.70 -0.67
CA CYS A 134 -72.60 11.76 0.29
C CYS A 134 -74.05 12.24 0.08
N LEU A 135 -74.94 11.96 1.03
CA LEU A 135 -76.36 12.31 0.98
C LEU A 135 -76.68 13.50 1.90
N GLN A 136 -77.92 14.00 1.81
CA GLN A 136 -78.40 15.14 2.60
C GLN A 136 -78.29 14.93 4.12
N ASN A 137 -78.25 13.66 4.58
CA ASN A 137 -78.14 13.27 5.98
C ASN A 137 -76.79 12.66 6.36
N GLY A 138 -75.77 12.75 5.49
CA GLY A 138 -74.45 12.11 5.68
C GLY A 138 -74.16 11.03 4.64
N TRP A 139 -73.17 10.17 4.88
CA TRP A 139 -72.82 9.08 3.97
C TRP A 139 -73.94 8.03 3.82
N SER A 140 -74.03 7.40 2.64
CA SER A 140 -74.82 6.19 2.44
C SER A 140 -74.34 5.04 3.34
N ALA A 141 -75.13 3.96 3.43
CA ALA A 141 -74.77 2.77 4.22
C ALA A 141 -73.35 2.29 3.87
N GLN A 142 -72.53 2.13 4.91
CA GLN A 142 -71.12 1.78 4.76
C GLN A 142 -70.97 0.25 4.68
N PRO A 143 -70.08 -0.28 3.82
CA PRO A 143 -69.90 -1.71 3.62
C PRO A 143 -69.17 -2.37 4.80
N ILE A 144 -69.41 -3.67 4.99
CA ILE A 144 -68.68 -4.51 5.95
C ILE A 144 -67.87 -5.53 5.16
N CYS A 145 -66.54 -5.45 5.22
CA CYS A 145 -65.65 -6.41 4.60
C CYS A 145 -65.36 -7.56 5.58
N ILE A 146 -65.86 -8.76 5.27
CA ILE A 146 -65.67 -9.98 6.06
C ILE A 146 -64.57 -10.85 5.46
N LYS A 147 -63.89 -11.62 6.30
CA LYS A 147 -62.78 -12.49 5.91
C LYS A 147 -63.29 -13.72 5.17
N LEU A 148 -62.78 -13.97 3.98
CA LEU A 148 -63.17 -15.05 3.09
C LEU A 148 -61.94 -15.61 2.36
N CYS A 149 -61.92 -16.90 2.05
CA CYS A 149 -60.93 -17.48 1.14
C CYS A 149 -61.47 -17.45 -0.29
N ASP A 150 -60.62 -17.08 -1.25
CA ASP A 150 -60.90 -17.18 -2.68
C ASP A 150 -60.70 -18.61 -3.19
N MET A 151 -61.11 -18.86 -4.43
CA MET A 151 -60.84 -20.13 -5.11
C MET A 151 -59.32 -20.32 -5.31
N PRO A 152 -58.69 -21.36 -4.75
CA PRO A 152 -57.26 -21.56 -4.88
C PRO A 152 -56.88 -22.04 -6.28
N VAL A 153 -55.59 -21.98 -6.58
CA VAL A 153 -55.05 -22.54 -7.82
C VAL A 153 -54.92 -24.06 -7.68
N PHE A 154 -55.41 -24.80 -8.66
CA PHE A 154 -55.35 -26.26 -8.72
C PHE A 154 -54.25 -26.72 -9.66
N GLU A 155 -53.34 -27.56 -9.17
CA GLU A 155 -52.22 -28.11 -9.94
C GLU A 155 -52.35 -29.63 -10.00
N ASN A 156 -52.48 -30.15 -11.22
CA ASN A 156 -52.81 -31.55 -11.51
C ASN A 156 -54.06 -32.07 -10.77
N SER A 157 -54.98 -31.16 -10.45
CA SER A 157 -56.22 -31.44 -9.74
C SER A 157 -57.33 -30.51 -10.22
N ARG A 158 -58.56 -30.75 -9.76
CA ARG A 158 -59.72 -29.88 -9.98
C ARG A 158 -60.62 -29.83 -8.76
N ALA A 159 -61.30 -28.71 -8.55
CA ALA A 159 -62.26 -28.53 -7.48
C ALA A 159 -63.54 -29.33 -7.70
N LYS A 160 -64.19 -29.75 -6.61
CA LYS A 160 -65.54 -30.34 -6.63
C LYS A 160 -66.66 -29.33 -6.38
N SER A 161 -66.33 -28.06 -6.15
CA SER A 161 -67.28 -26.96 -5.94
C SER A 161 -67.08 -25.86 -6.97
N ASN A 162 -68.17 -25.18 -7.31
CA ASN A 162 -68.17 -24.00 -8.19
C ASN A 162 -68.19 -22.67 -7.40
N GLY A 163 -68.10 -22.72 -6.06
CA GLY A 163 -68.03 -21.52 -5.23
C GLY A 163 -66.74 -20.72 -5.48
N MET A 164 -66.84 -19.39 -5.51
CA MET A 164 -65.67 -18.51 -5.68
C MET A 164 -65.13 -17.97 -4.35
N TRP A 165 -65.96 -17.93 -3.31
CA TRP A 165 -65.63 -17.42 -1.98
C TRP A 165 -66.12 -18.38 -0.90
N PHE A 166 -65.28 -18.60 0.10
CA PHE A 166 -65.49 -19.59 1.16
C PHE A 166 -65.31 -18.92 2.51
N LYS A 167 -66.26 -19.14 3.43
CA LYS A 167 -66.20 -18.62 4.79
C LYS A 167 -65.16 -19.37 5.60
N LEU A 168 -64.72 -18.75 6.69
CA LEU A 168 -63.84 -19.39 7.65
C LEU A 168 -64.47 -20.72 8.13
N HIS A 169 -63.68 -21.78 8.14
CA HIS A 169 -64.05 -23.18 8.40
C HIS A 169 -64.84 -23.88 7.28
N ASP A 170 -65.10 -23.23 6.16
CA ASP A 170 -65.61 -23.93 4.98
C ASP A 170 -64.54 -24.89 4.44
N THR A 171 -64.99 -26.05 3.96
CA THR A 171 -64.14 -27.07 3.35
C THR A 171 -64.37 -27.10 1.86
N LEU A 172 -63.29 -27.12 1.08
CA LEU A 172 -63.31 -27.32 -0.37
C LEU A 172 -62.67 -28.66 -0.72
N ASP A 173 -63.47 -29.55 -1.31
CA ASP A 173 -62.99 -30.83 -1.81
C ASP A 173 -62.43 -30.70 -3.22
N TYR A 174 -61.39 -31.48 -3.50
CA TYR A 174 -60.73 -31.55 -4.80
C TYR A 174 -60.39 -32.99 -5.20
N GLU A 175 -60.18 -33.19 -6.49
CA GLU A 175 -59.78 -34.48 -7.08
C GLU A 175 -58.57 -34.31 -7.99
N CYS A 176 -57.64 -35.26 -7.90
CA CYS A 176 -56.46 -35.33 -8.75
C CYS A 176 -56.83 -35.87 -10.14
N TYR A 177 -56.07 -35.48 -11.17
CA TYR A 177 -56.16 -36.13 -12.49
C TYR A 177 -55.54 -37.54 -12.46
N ASP A 178 -55.91 -38.37 -13.44
CA ASP A 178 -55.41 -39.74 -13.55
C ASP A 178 -53.88 -39.79 -13.57
N GLY A 179 -53.29 -40.63 -12.71
CA GLY A 179 -51.83 -40.74 -12.53
C GLY A 179 -51.24 -39.82 -11.46
N TYR A 180 -52.05 -38.97 -10.83
CA TYR A 180 -51.64 -38.06 -9.76
C TYR A 180 -52.34 -38.38 -8.44
N GLU A 181 -51.65 -38.15 -7.33
CA GLU A 181 -52.16 -38.32 -5.97
C GLU A 181 -51.86 -37.08 -5.12
N SER A 182 -52.71 -36.81 -4.13
CA SER A 182 -52.45 -35.83 -3.09
C SER A 182 -51.19 -36.19 -2.29
N SER A 183 -50.72 -35.23 -1.47
CA SER A 183 -49.61 -35.43 -0.52
C SER A 183 -49.81 -36.66 0.40
N TYR A 184 -51.05 -37.07 0.63
CA TYR A 184 -51.43 -38.21 1.48
C TYR A 184 -51.63 -39.52 0.70
N GLY A 185 -51.38 -39.54 -0.62
CA GLY A 185 -51.54 -40.74 -1.45
C GLY A 185 -52.98 -41.06 -1.87
N ASN A 186 -53.90 -40.11 -1.70
CA ASN A 186 -55.29 -40.26 -2.12
C ASN A 186 -55.56 -39.51 -3.42
N ILE A 187 -56.47 -40.04 -4.26
CA ILE A 187 -56.96 -39.38 -5.50
C ILE A 187 -57.92 -38.20 -5.24
N THR A 188 -58.34 -38.02 -3.99
CA THR A 188 -59.16 -36.90 -3.53
C THR A 188 -58.56 -36.29 -2.27
N GLY A 189 -58.77 -34.99 -2.08
CA GLY A 189 -58.38 -34.29 -0.87
C GLY A 189 -59.36 -33.18 -0.51
N SER A 190 -59.14 -32.58 0.66
CA SER A 190 -59.98 -31.51 1.20
C SER A 190 -59.10 -30.44 1.82
N ILE A 191 -59.37 -29.18 1.51
CA ILE A 191 -58.72 -28.02 2.13
C ILE A 191 -59.74 -27.26 2.96
N VAL A 192 -59.29 -26.60 4.03
CA VAL A 192 -60.16 -25.86 4.95
C VAL A 192 -59.74 -24.40 4.96
N CYS A 193 -60.69 -23.49 4.84
CA CYS A 193 -60.43 -22.06 4.92
C CYS A 193 -60.15 -21.69 6.38
N GLY A 194 -58.90 -21.35 6.70
CA GLY A 194 -58.43 -20.94 8.02
C GLY A 194 -58.20 -19.44 8.12
N GLU A 195 -57.74 -18.98 9.29
CA GLU A 195 -57.48 -17.56 9.51
C GLU A 195 -56.33 -17.07 8.61
N ASP A 196 -55.36 -17.91 8.26
CA ASP A 196 -54.25 -17.50 7.39
C ASP A 196 -54.46 -17.88 5.92
N GLY A 197 -55.69 -18.22 5.53
CA GLY A 197 -56.04 -18.73 4.19
C GLY A 197 -56.25 -20.24 4.18
N TRP A 198 -56.12 -20.87 3.01
CA TRP A 198 -56.33 -22.32 2.88
C TRP A 198 -55.29 -23.15 3.66
N SER A 199 -55.73 -24.25 4.26
CA SER A 199 -54.88 -25.13 5.08
C SER A 199 -53.66 -25.69 4.34
N HIS A 200 -53.74 -25.84 3.02
CA HIS A 200 -52.66 -26.16 2.09
C HIS A 200 -53.15 -25.94 0.65
N LEU A 201 -52.22 -25.99 -0.32
CA LEU A 201 -52.58 -25.93 -1.74
C LEU A 201 -53.07 -27.32 -2.22
N PRO A 202 -54.09 -27.38 -3.10
CA PRO A 202 -54.62 -28.62 -3.65
C PRO A 202 -53.75 -29.16 -4.79
N THR A 203 -52.45 -29.34 -4.55
CA THR A 203 -51.48 -29.85 -5.52
C THR A 203 -51.43 -31.38 -5.48
N CYS A 204 -51.58 -32.02 -6.64
CA CYS A 204 -51.36 -33.46 -6.79
C CYS A 204 -50.03 -33.75 -7.52
N TYR A 205 -49.35 -34.81 -7.10
CA TYR A 205 -48.03 -35.20 -7.58
C TYR A 205 -48.11 -36.53 -8.31
N ASN A 206 -47.28 -36.71 -9.32
CA ASN A 206 -47.15 -37.97 -10.03
C ASN A 206 -46.62 -39.04 -9.07
N SER A 207 -47.36 -40.15 -8.92
CA SER A 207 -47.03 -41.21 -7.97
C SER A 207 -45.67 -41.87 -8.23
N SER A 208 -45.17 -41.83 -9.48
CA SER A 208 -43.86 -42.40 -9.83
C SER A 208 -42.65 -41.53 -9.49
N GLU A 209 -42.85 -40.29 -9.01
CA GLU A 209 -41.77 -39.34 -8.75
C GLU A 209 -41.42 -39.18 -7.26
N LYS A 210 -42.15 -39.87 -6.37
CA LYS A 210 -41.89 -39.91 -4.93
C LYS A 210 -40.65 -40.75 -4.63
N CYS A 211 -39.82 -40.33 -3.68
CA CYS A 211 -38.66 -41.09 -3.23
C CYS A 211 -38.96 -41.88 -1.94
N GLY A 212 -38.26 -43.00 -1.75
CA GLY A 212 -38.18 -43.67 -0.44
C GLY A 212 -37.23 -42.95 0.53
N PRO A 213 -36.88 -43.57 1.66
CA PRO A 213 -35.87 -43.04 2.58
C PRO A 213 -34.55 -42.70 1.87
N PRO A 214 -33.86 -41.62 2.28
CA PRO A 214 -32.59 -41.23 1.69
C PRO A 214 -31.50 -42.28 1.96
N PRO A 215 -30.49 -42.43 1.08
CA PRO A 215 -29.48 -43.49 1.20
C PRO A 215 -28.63 -43.37 2.47
N PRO A 216 -28.30 -44.45 3.19
CA PRO A 216 -27.38 -44.36 4.33
C PRO A 216 -25.95 -44.07 3.87
N ILE A 217 -25.19 -43.32 4.68
CA ILE A 217 -23.76 -43.04 4.46
C ILE A 217 -22.91 -43.59 5.62
N SER A 218 -21.65 -43.95 5.35
CA SER A 218 -20.73 -44.41 6.39
C SER A 218 -20.27 -43.26 7.28
N ASN A 219 -20.22 -43.47 8.60
CA ASN A 219 -19.77 -42.48 9.59
C ASN A 219 -20.53 -41.14 9.55
N GLY A 220 -21.80 -41.17 9.15
CA GLY A 220 -22.71 -40.03 9.14
C GLY A 220 -24.16 -40.48 9.16
N ASP A 221 -25.07 -39.54 9.39
CA ASP A 221 -26.51 -39.78 9.43
C ASP A 221 -27.28 -38.52 9.00
N THR A 222 -28.58 -38.66 8.73
CA THR A 222 -29.45 -37.52 8.44
C THR A 222 -29.75 -36.71 9.70
N THR A 223 -29.88 -35.40 9.59
CA THR A 223 -30.18 -34.51 10.72
C THR A 223 -31.63 -34.64 11.24
N SER A 224 -32.49 -35.26 10.44
CA SER A 224 -33.90 -35.51 10.75
C SER A 224 -34.23 -37.00 10.62
N PHE A 225 -35.30 -37.44 11.28
CA PHE A 225 -35.75 -38.83 11.20
C PHE A 225 -36.23 -39.17 9.77
N PRO A 226 -35.71 -40.23 9.14
CA PRO A 226 -36.12 -40.63 7.80
C PRO A 226 -37.61 -40.99 7.72
N GLN A 227 -38.32 -40.37 6.77
CA GLN A 227 -39.71 -40.70 6.46
C GLN A 227 -39.78 -41.89 5.50
N LYS A 228 -40.93 -42.59 5.46
CA LYS A 228 -41.14 -43.70 4.53
C LYS A 228 -41.28 -43.23 3.07
N VAL A 229 -41.77 -42.01 2.86
CA VAL A 229 -42.06 -41.43 1.53
C VAL A 229 -41.69 -39.95 1.55
N TYR A 230 -41.03 -39.50 0.48
CA TYR A 230 -40.65 -38.11 0.26
C TYR A 230 -41.25 -37.61 -1.05
N LEU A 231 -41.84 -36.41 -1.01
CA LEU A 231 -42.39 -35.77 -2.20
C LEU A 231 -41.27 -35.31 -3.16
N PRO A 232 -41.56 -35.15 -4.46
CA PRO A 232 -40.60 -34.55 -5.39
C PRO A 232 -40.05 -33.22 -4.85
N TRP A 233 -38.77 -32.98 -5.08
CA TRP A 233 -38.01 -31.81 -4.61
C TRP A 233 -37.77 -31.73 -3.10
N SER A 234 -38.15 -32.76 -2.33
CA SER A 234 -37.77 -32.87 -0.92
C SER A 234 -36.26 -32.83 -0.75
N ARG A 235 -35.78 -32.13 0.28
CA ARG A 235 -34.36 -32.05 0.64
C ARG A 235 -34.10 -32.64 2.01
N VAL A 236 -33.06 -33.47 2.12
CA VAL A 236 -32.58 -34.03 3.39
C VAL A 236 -31.13 -33.65 3.60
N GLU A 237 -30.80 -33.25 4.83
CA GLU A 237 -29.45 -32.88 5.24
C GLU A 237 -28.76 -34.01 5.98
N TYR A 238 -27.46 -34.20 5.69
CA TYR A 238 -26.58 -35.13 6.38
C TYR A 238 -25.61 -34.40 7.30
N GLN A 239 -25.21 -35.10 8.34
CA GLN A 239 -24.13 -34.73 9.24
C GLN A 239 -23.18 -35.92 9.43
N CYS A 240 -21.88 -35.65 9.54
CA CYS A 240 -20.90 -36.67 9.86
C CYS A 240 -20.78 -36.86 11.38
N GLN A 241 -20.40 -38.08 11.79
CA GLN A 241 -20.02 -38.39 13.17
C GLN A 241 -18.76 -37.60 13.56
N SER A 242 -18.51 -37.49 14.87
CA SER A 242 -17.29 -36.87 15.40
C SER A 242 -16.04 -37.45 14.74
N TYR A 243 -15.06 -36.59 14.43
CA TYR A 243 -13.79 -36.92 13.75
C TYR A 243 -13.87 -37.23 12.25
N TYR A 244 -15.04 -37.07 11.63
CA TYR A 244 -15.21 -37.16 10.18
C TYR A 244 -15.67 -35.83 9.59
N GLU A 245 -15.10 -35.47 8.44
CA GLU A 245 -15.44 -34.26 7.71
C GLU A 245 -16.33 -34.58 6.50
N LEU A 246 -17.32 -33.73 6.24
CA LEU A 246 -18.29 -33.92 5.16
C LEU A 246 -17.70 -33.44 3.83
N GLN A 247 -17.50 -34.38 2.91
CA GLN A 247 -17.04 -34.11 1.55
C GLN A 247 -18.19 -34.27 0.55
N GLY A 248 -18.56 -33.19 -0.13
CA GLY A 248 -19.66 -33.14 -1.10
C GLY A 248 -20.81 -32.24 -0.67
N SER A 249 -21.97 -32.38 -1.32
CA SER A 249 -23.17 -31.62 -0.93
C SER A 249 -23.74 -32.16 0.37
N LYS A 250 -23.92 -31.31 1.38
CA LYS A 250 -24.58 -31.68 2.64
C LYS A 250 -26.07 -32.02 2.47
N TYR A 251 -26.66 -31.66 1.33
CA TYR A 251 -28.05 -31.96 0.99
C TYR A 251 -28.16 -32.99 -0.13
N VAL A 252 -29.12 -33.89 0.01
CA VAL A 252 -29.67 -34.68 -1.09
C VAL A 252 -31.05 -34.16 -1.46
N THR A 253 -31.37 -34.16 -2.75
CA THR A 253 -32.67 -33.73 -3.28
C THR A 253 -33.36 -34.90 -3.97
N CYS A 254 -34.64 -35.13 -3.69
CA CYS A 254 -35.47 -36.10 -4.38
C CYS A 254 -35.92 -35.52 -5.72
N SER A 255 -35.60 -36.17 -6.84
CA SER A 255 -36.03 -35.77 -8.17
C SER A 255 -36.28 -37.00 -9.04
N ASN A 256 -37.39 -37.04 -9.76
CA ASN A 256 -37.76 -38.16 -10.65
C ASN A 256 -37.70 -39.53 -9.95
N GLY A 257 -38.14 -39.60 -8.68
CA GLY A 257 -38.12 -40.85 -7.90
C GLY A 257 -36.74 -41.30 -7.40
N ALA A 258 -35.67 -40.52 -7.63
CA ALA A 258 -34.31 -40.83 -7.16
C ALA A 258 -33.70 -39.69 -6.34
N TRP A 259 -32.86 -40.05 -5.36
CA TRP A 259 -32.05 -39.09 -4.60
C TRP A 259 -30.79 -38.70 -5.37
N SER A 260 -30.40 -37.43 -5.29
CA SER A 260 -29.09 -36.97 -5.75
C SER A 260 -27.94 -37.62 -4.96
N GLU A 261 -26.72 -37.60 -5.52
CA GLU A 261 -25.51 -38.17 -4.91
C GLU A 261 -25.31 -37.71 -3.45
N PRO A 262 -25.23 -38.64 -2.47
CA PRO A 262 -25.02 -38.32 -1.07
C PRO A 262 -23.56 -37.95 -0.74
N PRO A 263 -23.30 -37.18 0.33
CA PRO A 263 -21.94 -36.81 0.73
C PRO A 263 -21.16 -38.00 1.31
N ARG A 264 -19.84 -37.84 1.38
CA ARG A 264 -18.92 -38.82 2.00
C ARG A 264 -18.32 -38.23 3.27
N CYS A 265 -18.33 -38.99 4.36
CA CYS A 265 -17.64 -38.63 5.58
C CYS A 265 -16.22 -39.20 5.56
N VAL A 266 -15.21 -38.33 5.48
CA VAL A 266 -13.80 -38.72 5.45
C VAL A 266 -13.17 -38.55 6.84
N LEU A 267 -12.42 -39.56 7.28
CA LEU A 267 -11.76 -39.52 8.59
C LEU A 267 -10.71 -38.39 8.59
N MET A 268 -10.84 -37.44 9.52
CA MET A 268 -9.80 -36.46 9.76
C MET A 268 -8.60 -37.18 10.38
N LYS A 269 -7.42 -37.14 9.73
CA LYS A 269 -6.20 -37.64 10.35
C LYS A 269 -5.88 -36.78 11.57
N PRO A 270 -5.87 -37.34 12.78
CA PRO A 270 -5.53 -36.55 13.96
C PRO A 270 -4.02 -36.30 13.95
N CYS A 271 -3.60 -35.14 14.46
CA CYS A 271 -2.18 -34.85 14.63
C CYS A 271 -1.70 -35.47 15.94
N GLU A 272 -0.68 -36.32 15.84
CA GLU A 272 0.08 -36.84 16.97
C GLU A 272 0.79 -35.71 17.73
N PHE A 273 1.38 -36.02 18.89
CA PHE A 273 2.16 -35.04 19.63
C PHE A 273 3.31 -34.49 18.75
N PRO A 274 3.45 -33.16 18.59
CA PRO A 274 4.45 -32.58 17.68
C PRO A 274 5.87 -32.78 18.21
N GLU A 275 6.73 -33.37 17.38
CA GLU A 275 8.18 -33.43 17.62
C GLU A 275 8.87 -32.23 16.95
N ILE A 276 9.13 -31.18 17.73
CA ILE A 276 9.76 -29.95 17.24
C ILE A 276 11.27 -30.09 17.39
N GLN A 277 12.00 -30.17 16.26
CA GLN A 277 13.47 -30.14 16.30
C GLN A 277 13.96 -28.74 16.66
N TYR A 278 14.86 -28.66 17.64
CA TYR A 278 15.43 -27.40 18.14
C TYR A 278 14.37 -26.43 18.70
N GLY A 279 13.34 -26.97 19.34
CA GLY A 279 12.29 -26.20 19.98
C GLY A 279 11.35 -27.07 20.82
N HIS A 280 10.45 -26.41 21.53
CA HIS A 280 9.57 -27.04 22.50
C HIS A 280 8.17 -26.45 22.49
N LEU A 281 7.17 -27.29 22.79
CA LEU A 281 5.80 -26.83 23.00
C LEU A 281 5.67 -26.15 24.37
N TYR A 282 4.97 -25.02 24.45
CA TYR A 282 4.64 -24.46 25.78
C TYR A 282 3.72 -25.42 26.54
N TYR A 283 3.98 -25.60 27.84
CA TYR A 283 3.22 -26.50 28.73
C TYR A 283 3.15 -27.96 28.25
N GLU A 284 4.22 -28.44 27.60
CA GLU A 284 4.32 -29.79 27.05
C GLU A 284 3.79 -30.89 27.98
N ASN A 285 4.24 -30.95 29.24
CA ASN A 285 3.83 -31.98 30.20
C ASN A 285 2.31 -32.00 30.46
N MET A 286 1.67 -30.83 30.44
CA MET A 286 0.23 -30.70 30.66
C MET A 286 -0.56 -31.07 29.40
N ARG A 287 -0.02 -30.80 28.22
CA ARG A 287 -0.73 -31.00 26.94
C ARG A 287 -0.59 -32.43 26.41
N ARG A 288 0.55 -33.10 26.65
CA ARG A 288 0.88 -34.44 26.14
C ARG A 288 -0.20 -35.51 26.34
N PRO A 289 -0.92 -35.59 27.49
CA PRO A 289 -1.99 -36.58 27.68
C PRO A 289 -3.24 -36.39 26.80
N TYR A 290 -3.40 -35.24 26.15
CA TYR A 290 -4.57 -34.90 25.34
C TYR A 290 -4.36 -35.09 23.83
N PHE A 291 -3.25 -35.70 23.41
CA PHE A 291 -2.97 -36.07 22.03
C PHE A 291 -3.33 -37.54 21.75
N PRO A 292 -3.65 -37.90 20.49
CA PRO A 292 -3.65 -37.06 19.29
C PRO A 292 -4.86 -36.13 19.19
N VAL A 293 -4.74 -35.02 18.45
CA VAL A 293 -5.75 -33.94 18.37
C VAL A 293 -6.36 -33.81 16.98
N ALA A 294 -7.62 -33.37 16.90
CA ALA A 294 -8.28 -33.10 15.62
C ALA A 294 -7.68 -31.87 14.90
N ALA A 295 -7.74 -31.85 13.57
CA ALA A 295 -7.35 -30.69 12.77
C ALA A 295 -8.17 -29.43 13.14
N GLY A 296 -7.52 -28.27 13.05
CA GLY A 296 -8.04 -26.97 13.50
C GLY A 296 -7.56 -26.56 14.90
N LYS A 297 -6.88 -27.42 15.65
CA LYS A 297 -6.22 -27.05 16.92
C LYS A 297 -4.87 -26.37 16.68
N SER A 298 -4.53 -25.41 17.53
CA SER A 298 -3.22 -24.74 17.51
C SER A 298 -2.60 -24.68 18.90
N TYR A 299 -1.28 -24.73 18.94
CA TYR A 299 -0.50 -24.72 20.17
C TYR A 299 0.69 -23.78 20.04
N SER A 300 0.95 -22.99 21.08
CA SER A 300 2.14 -22.16 21.14
C SER A 300 3.39 -23.02 21.37
N TYR A 301 4.48 -22.69 20.68
CA TYR A 301 5.81 -23.29 20.81
C TYR A 301 6.89 -22.21 20.80
N TYR A 302 8.09 -22.56 21.25
CA TYR A 302 9.28 -21.70 21.18
C TYR A 302 10.48 -22.48 20.64
N CYS A 303 11.42 -21.77 20.04
CA CYS A 303 12.65 -22.33 19.51
C CYS A 303 13.82 -22.19 20.49
N ASP A 304 14.76 -23.11 20.39
CA ASP A 304 16.00 -23.09 21.15
C ASP A 304 16.90 -21.92 20.70
N GLN A 305 17.98 -21.68 21.45
CA GLN A 305 18.93 -20.64 21.14
C GLN A 305 19.53 -20.81 19.74
N ASN A 306 19.61 -19.72 18.98
CA ASN A 306 20.04 -19.66 17.57
C ASN A 306 19.07 -20.32 16.58
N PHE A 307 17.81 -20.50 16.97
CA PHE A 307 16.71 -20.86 16.09
C PHE A 307 15.57 -19.86 16.26
N VAL A 308 14.82 -19.63 15.17
CA VAL A 308 13.64 -18.77 15.14
C VAL A 308 12.52 -19.44 14.38
N THR A 309 11.29 -19.02 14.64
CA THR A 309 10.12 -19.46 13.89
C THR A 309 10.14 -18.88 12.47
N PRO A 310 9.31 -19.40 11.54
CA PRO A 310 9.20 -18.81 10.20
C PRO A 310 8.85 -17.32 10.17
N SER A 311 8.22 -16.80 11.23
CA SER A 311 7.93 -15.37 11.40
C SER A 311 9.14 -14.55 11.87
N GLY A 312 10.28 -15.19 12.20
CA GLY A 312 11.50 -14.54 12.69
C GLY A 312 11.52 -14.29 14.20
N SER A 313 10.52 -14.79 14.94
CA SER A 313 10.41 -14.67 16.40
C SER A 313 11.03 -15.89 17.10
N TYR A 314 11.27 -15.82 18.42
CA TYR A 314 11.68 -16.99 19.19
C TYR A 314 10.51 -17.94 19.53
N TRP A 315 9.27 -17.51 19.27
CA TRP A 315 8.05 -18.29 19.54
C TRP A 315 6.95 -18.00 18.52
N ASP A 316 6.06 -18.96 18.32
CA ASP A 316 4.89 -18.85 17.43
C ASP A 316 3.86 -19.96 17.74
N TYR A 317 2.85 -20.14 16.88
CA TYR A 317 1.86 -21.20 16.95
C TYR A 317 2.09 -22.27 15.87
N ILE A 318 1.95 -23.54 16.26
CA ILE A 318 1.88 -24.69 15.35
C ILE A 318 0.42 -25.12 15.23
N HIS A 319 -0.03 -25.40 14.01
CA HIS A 319 -1.42 -25.66 13.66
C HIS A 319 -1.59 -27.08 13.12
N CYS A 320 -2.54 -27.83 13.68
CA CYS A 320 -2.90 -29.14 13.15
C CYS A 320 -3.79 -28.94 11.92
N THR A 321 -3.31 -29.34 10.75
CA THR A 321 -4.01 -29.28 9.47
C THR A 321 -4.39 -30.69 9.02
N GLN A 322 -5.12 -30.81 7.90
CA GLN A 322 -5.44 -32.12 7.30
C GLN A 322 -4.18 -32.91 6.89
N ASP A 323 -3.08 -32.21 6.58
CA ASP A 323 -1.79 -32.79 6.16
C ASP A 323 -0.81 -32.99 7.34
N GLY A 324 -1.23 -32.70 8.58
CA GLY A 324 -0.40 -32.75 9.78
C GLY A 324 -0.05 -31.37 10.33
N TRP A 325 1.02 -31.28 11.12
CA TRP A 325 1.45 -30.02 11.74
C TRP A 325 2.03 -29.04 10.72
N SER A 326 1.55 -27.80 10.78
CA SER A 326 2.05 -26.68 10.00
C SER A 326 2.48 -25.54 10.93
N PRO A 327 3.67 -24.94 10.75
CA PRO A 327 4.69 -25.28 9.76
C PRO A 327 5.31 -26.68 10.00
N THR A 328 5.73 -27.34 8.92
CA THR A 328 6.39 -28.66 8.98
C THR A 328 7.79 -28.61 9.59
N VAL A 329 8.48 -27.47 9.43
CA VAL A 329 9.76 -27.15 10.09
C VAL A 329 9.53 -25.92 10.96
N PRO A 330 9.21 -26.08 12.26
CA PRO A 330 8.82 -24.97 13.12
C PRO A 330 9.97 -24.07 13.56
N CYS A 331 11.20 -24.60 13.62
CA CYS A 331 12.37 -23.86 14.05
C CYS A 331 13.45 -23.85 12.96
N LEU A 332 13.73 -22.66 12.44
CA LEU A 332 14.72 -22.38 11.42
C LEU A 332 16.00 -21.89 12.07
N ARG A 333 17.14 -22.42 11.62
CA ARG A 333 18.46 -22.00 12.09
C ARG A 333 18.66 -20.50 11.86
N THR A 334 19.32 -19.84 12.79
CA THR A 334 19.87 -18.49 12.60
C THR A 334 21.39 -18.48 12.77
N CYS A 335 22.04 -17.62 12.01
CA CYS A 335 23.46 -17.34 12.11
C CYS A 335 23.65 -15.87 12.51
N SER A 336 24.50 -15.62 13.51
CA SER A 336 24.78 -14.25 13.95
C SER A 336 25.95 -13.65 13.15
N LYS A 337 25.88 -12.34 12.92
CA LYS A 337 27.00 -11.54 12.38
C LYS A 337 28.19 -11.53 13.34
N SER A 338 27.96 -11.69 14.63
CA SER A 338 29.04 -11.79 15.63
C SER A 338 29.89 -13.05 15.49
N ASP A 339 29.32 -14.10 14.90
CA ASP A 339 29.96 -15.41 14.83
C ASP A 339 30.90 -15.53 13.61
N ILE A 340 30.98 -14.48 12.78
CA ILE A 340 31.78 -14.46 11.55
C ILE A 340 32.78 -13.30 11.57
N GLU A 341 34.05 -13.65 11.79
CA GLU A 341 35.15 -12.68 11.80
C GLU A 341 35.77 -12.51 10.40
N ILE A 342 35.64 -11.32 9.81
CA ILE A 342 36.20 -11.03 8.49
C ILE A 342 37.41 -10.14 8.65
N GLU A 343 38.58 -10.75 8.80
CA GLU A 343 39.84 -10.02 8.84
C GLU A 343 40.03 -9.25 7.51
N ASN A 344 40.36 -7.97 7.60
CA ASN A 344 40.51 -7.09 6.43
C ASN A 344 39.30 -7.03 5.49
N GLY A 345 38.10 -7.30 6.01
CA GLY A 345 36.83 -7.13 5.30
C GLY A 345 35.69 -6.75 6.22
N PHE A 346 34.46 -6.72 5.68
CA PHE A 346 33.25 -6.41 6.42
C PHE A 346 31.98 -6.84 5.65
N ILE A 347 30.91 -7.11 6.39
CA ILE A 347 29.54 -7.22 5.83
C ILE A 347 28.87 -5.86 5.96
N SER A 348 28.46 -5.27 4.83
CA SER A 348 27.85 -3.94 4.78
C SER A 348 26.40 -3.89 5.28
N GLU A 349 25.72 -5.03 5.32
CA GLU A 349 24.34 -5.10 5.80
C GLU A 349 24.26 -4.82 7.32
N SER A 350 23.19 -4.13 7.71
CA SER A 350 22.90 -3.77 9.11
C SER A 350 22.35 -4.93 9.95
N SER A 351 21.88 -6.00 9.29
CA SER A 351 21.32 -7.17 9.96
C SER A 351 22.36 -7.86 10.84
N SER A 352 22.00 -8.14 12.10
CA SER A 352 22.81 -8.89 13.05
C SER A 352 22.51 -10.40 13.03
N ILE A 353 21.36 -10.80 12.51
CA ILE A 353 20.86 -12.19 12.50
C ILE A 353 20.39 -12.55 11.09
N TYR A 354 20.76 -13.74 10.63
CA TYR A 354 20.46 -14.26 9.29
C TYR A 354 19.76 -15.61 9.44
N ILE A 355 18.55 -15.73 8.88
CA ILE A 355 17.74 -16.97 8.92
C ILE A 355 18.31 -17.98 7.92
N LEU A 356 18.06 -19.27 8.13
CA LEU A 356 18.46 -20.38 7.26
C LEU A 356 18.25 -20.06 5.76
N ASN A 357 19.26 -20.41 4.96
CA ASN A 357 19.39 -20.14 3.51
C ASN A 357 19.49 -18.66 3.12
N LYS A 358 19.56 -17.73 4.07
CA LYS A 358 19.87 -16.34 3.77
C LYS A 358 21.33 -16.22 3.36
N GLU A 359 21.54 -15.79 2.11
CA GLU A 359 22.84 -15.37 1.58
C GLU A 359 23.08 -13.88 1.85
N THR A 360 24.30 -13.54 2.25
CA THR A 360 24.76 -12.15 2.44
C THR A 360 26.16 -11.96 1.85
N GLN A 361 26.46 -10.74 1.41
CA GLN A 361 27.75 -10.41 0.79
C GLN A 361 28.69 -9.71 1.76
N TYR A 362 29.96 -10.12 1.73
CA TYR A 362 31.04 -9.42 2.41
C TYR A 362 31.98 -8.77 1.39
N LYS A 363 32.59 -7.66 1.79
CA LYS A 363 33.56 -6.90 0.99
C LYS A 363 34.91 -6.90 1.67
N CYS A 364 35.96 -7.06 0.88
CA CYS A 364 37.32 -6.86 1.35
C CYS A 364 37.68 -5.37 1.35
N LYS A 365 38.54 -4.97 2.29
CA LYS A 365 39.08 -3.61 2.35
C LYS A 365 40.01 -3.37 1.14
N PRO A 366 40.26 -2.10 0.75
CA PRO A 366 41.20 -1.78 -0.33
C PRO A 366 42.57 -2.45 -0.13
N GLY A 367 43.11 -3.08 -1.18
CA GLY A 367 44.35 -3.86 -1.15
C GLY A 367 44.18 -5.33 -0.72
N TYR A 368 42.96 -5.78 -0.48
CA TYR A 368 42.62 -7.17 -0.17
C TYR A 368 41.54 -7.69 -1.12
N ALA A 369 41.59 -8.98 -1.43
CA ALA A 369 40.54 -9.65 -2.20
C ALA A 369 40.31 -11.08 -1.66
N THR A 370 39.23 -11.70 -2.12
CA THR A 370 38.88 -13.09 -1.81
C THR A 370 39.93 -14.06 -2.36
N ALA A 371 39.88 -15.33 -1.93
CA ALA A 371 40.77 -16.38 -2.43
C ALA A 371 40.75 -16.52 -3.98
N ASP A 372 39.63 -16.18 -4.60
CA ASP A 372 39.42 -16.21 -6.06
C ASP A 372 39.80 -14.88 -6.76
N GLY A 373 40.32 -13.89 -6.03
CA GLY A 373 40.76 -12.60 -6.58
C GLY A 373 39.65 -11.55 -6.76
N ASN A 374 38.45 -11.77 -6.21
CA ASN A 374 37.35 -10.81 -6.27
C ASN A 374 37.35 -9.86 -5.06
N SER A 375 36.88 -8.61 -5.23
CA SER A 375 36.77 -7.61 -4.15
C SER A 375 35.70 -7.94 -3.09
N SER A 376 34.83 -8.91 -3.38
CA SER A 376 33.72 -9.32 -2.51
C SER A 376 33.41 -10.79 -2.73
N GLY A 377 32.83 -11.43 -1.71
CA GLY A 377 32.30 -12.79 -1.76
C GLY A 377 30.95 -12.89 -1.06
N SER A 378 30.37 -14.08 -1.04
CA SER A 378 29.12 -14.35 -0.32
C SER A 378 29.26 -15.48 0.69
N VAL A 379 28.41 -15.43 1.71
CA VAL A 379 28.24 -16.47 2.72
C VAL A 379 26.76 -16.69 2.99
N THR A 380 26.41 -17.94 3.26
CA THR A 380 25.01 -18.35 3.45
C THR A 380 24.86 -19.00 4.82
N CYS A 381 23.77 -18.71 5.52
CA CYS A 381 23.44 -19.41 6.75
C CYS A 381 22.89 -20.81 6.43
N LEU A 382 23.63 -21.86 6.76
CA LEU A 382 23.28 -23.27 6.57
C LEU A 382 22.79 -23.89 7.89
N PRO A 383 22.24 -25.13 7.87
CA PRO A 383 21.75 -25.80 9.10
C PRO A 383 22.82 -25.90 10.20
N ASN A 384 24.09 -26.01 9.82
CA ASN A 384 25.23 -26.14 10.72
C ASN A 384 25.99 -24.83 10.98
N GLY A 385 25.44 -23.67 10.60
CA GLY A 385 26.11 -22.36 10.71
C GLY A 385 26.47 -21.74 9.37
N TRP A 386 27.41 -20.79 9.35
CA TRP A 386 27.84 -20.12 8.12
C TRP A 386 28.50 -21.09 7.14
N SER A 387 28.25 -20.90 5.84
CA SER A 387 28.75 -21.78 4.76
C SER A 387 30.27 -21.86 4.67
N ALA A 388 30.96 -20.79 5.03
CA ALA A 388 32.41 -20.71 5.06
C ALA A 388 32.82 -19.51 5.94
N GLN A 389 34.06 -19.53 6.41
CA GLN A 389 34.71 -18.37 6.99
C GLN A 389 35.28 -17.48 5.87
N PRO A 390 34.84 -16.22 5.72
CA PRO A 390 35.38 -15.28 4.76
C PRO A 390 36.86 -15.00 5.00
N ILE A 391 37.67 -15.03 3.94
CA ILE A 391 39.09 -14.71 3.99
C ILE A 391 39.39 -13.64 2.94
N CYS A 392 39.91 -12.50 3.40
CA CYS A 392 40.42 -11.44 2.53
C CYS A 392 41.95 -11.47 2.58
N ILE A 393 42.56 -11.92 1.49
CA ILE A 393 44.01 -12.01 1.33
C ILE A 393 44.57 -10.72 0.70
N LYS A 394 45.74 -10.30 1.18
CA LYS A 394 46.47 -9.17 0.60
C LYS A 394 46.88 -9.55 -0.83
N LEU A 395 46.51 -8.72 -1.78
CA LEU A 395 46.80 -8.90 -3.20
C LEU A 395 47.31 -7.58 -3.76
N CYS A 396 48.31 -7.65 -4.63
CA CYS A 396 48.69 -6.52 -5.47
C CYS A 396 47.88 -6.55 -6.76
N ASP A 397 47.36 -5.40 -7.18
CA ASP A 397 46.73 -5.20 -8.47
C ASP A 397 47.77 -5.07 -9.59
N MET A 398 47.32 -5.14 -10.84
CA MET A 398 48.17 -4.87 -12.00
C MET A 398 48.70 -3.42 -11.92
N PRO A 399 50.02 -3.20 -11.80
CA PRO A 399 50.56 -1.85 -11.73
C PRO A 399 50.50 -1.17 -13.10
N VAL A 400 50.68 0.15 -13.09
CA VAL A 400 50.76 0.94 -14.32
C VAL A 400 52.15 0.77 -14.94
N PHE A 401 52.20 0.48 -16.24
CA PHE A 401 53.44 0.31 -17.00
C PHE A 401 53.73 1.56 -17.83
N GLU A 402 54.91 2.14 -17.65
CA GLU A 402 55.38 3.30 -18.40
C GLU A 402 56.57 2.91 -19.29
N ASN A 403 56.38 3.04 -20.60
CA ASN A 403 57.33 2.60 -21.64
C ASN A 403 57.76 1.13 -21.51
N SER A 404 56.85 0.31 -20.97
CA SER A 404 57.04 -1.12 -20.74
C SER A 404 55.73 -1.88 -20.88
N ARG A 405 55.81 -3.22 -20.90
CA ARG A 405 54.67 -4.13 -20.87
C ARG A 405 54.91 -5.27 -19.88
N ALA A 406 53.85 -5.73 -19.24
CA ALA A 406 53.88 -6.90 -18.39
C ALA A 406 54.08 -8.19 -19.20
N LYS A 407 54.77 -9.17 -18.63
CA LYS A 407 54.86 -10.55 -19.14
C LYS A 407 53.83 -11.49 -18.47
N SER A 408 52.71 -10.96 -17.99
CA SER A 408 51.63 -11.73 -17.38
C SER A 408 50.27 -11.16 -17.78
N ASN A 409 49.27 -12.04 -17.87
CA ASN A 409 47.88 -11.67 -18.11
C ASN A 409 47.03 -11.64 -16.82
N SER A 410 47.61 -12.01 -15.68
CA SER A 410 46.92 -11.99 -14.38
C SER A 410 46.74 -10.54 -13.90
N MET A 411 45.54 -10.19 -13.43
CA MET A 411 45.26 -8.86 -12.88
C MET A 411 45.57 -8.72 -11.38
N TRP A 412 45.80 -9.85 -10.69
CA TRP A 412 46.00 -9.90 -9.24
C TRP A 412 47.14 -10.85 -8.90
N PHE A 413 47.96 -10.47 -7.93
CA PHE A 413 49.18 -11.16 -7.54
C PHE A 413 49.24 -11.34 -6.03
N LYS A 414 49.50 -12.57 -5.58
CA LYS A 414 49.64 -12.93 -4.16
C LYS A 414 50.91 -12.35 -3.57
N LEU A 415 50.93 -12.24 -2.25
CA LEU A 415 52.13 -11.86 -1.52
C LEU A 415 53.30 -12.80 -1.91
N HIS A 416 54.45 -12.22 -2.23
CA HIS A 416 55.65 -12.86 -2.79
C HIS A 416 55.57 -13.30 -4.26
N ASP A 417 54.44 -13.09 -4.95
CA ASP A 417 54.39 -13.28 -6.41
C ASP A 417 55.32 -12.26 -7.07
N THR A 418 55.98 -12.72 -8.14
CA THR A 418 56.87 -11.90 -8.96
C THR A 418 56.20 -11.64 -10.30
N LEU A 419 56.21 -10.39 -10.72
CA LEU A 419 55.73 -9.96 -12.03
C LEU A 419 56.89 -9.43 -12.87
N ASP A 420 57.18 -10.15 -13.95
CA ASP A 420 58.18 -9.75 -14.93
C ASP A 420 57.59 -8.76 -15.93
N TYR A 421 58.43 -7.83 -16.37
CA TYR A 421 58.10 -6.83 -17.38
C TYR A 421 59.25 -6.57 -18.35
N GLU A 422 58.91 -6.03 -19.50
CA GLU A 422 59.82 -5.73 -20.59
C GLU A 422 59.65 -4.29 -21.03
N CYS A 423 60.76 -3.57 -21.15
CA CYS A 423 60.80 -2.24 -21.72
C CYS A 423 60.57 -2.30 -23.24
N TYR A 424 59.95 -1.28 -23.81
CA TYR A 424 59.88 -1.15 -25.27
C TYR A 424 61.25 -0.83 -25.88
N ASP A 425 61.40 -1.07 -27.19
CA ASP A 425 62.65 -0.82 -27.91
C ASP A 425 63.15 0.62 -27.70
N GLY A 426 64.43 0.76 -27.31
CA GLY A 426 65.04 2.06 -26.98
C GLY A 426 64.89 2.48 -25.51
N TYR A 427 64.21 1.70 -24.68
CA TYR A 427 64.06 1.93 -23.25
C TYR A 427 64.70 0.82 -22.40
N GLU A 428 65.19 1.19 -21.22
CA GLU A 428 65.85 0.29 -20.28
C GLU A 428 65.54 0.69 -18.83
N ILE A 429 65.62 -0.28 -17.91
CA ILE A 429 65.54 -0.01 -16.47
C ILE A 429 66.77 0.75 -15.97
N SER A 430 66.73 1.25 -14.73
CA SER A 430 67.77 2.08 -14.11
C SER A 430 69.18 1.46 -14.15
N TYR A 431 69.29 0.13 -14.11
CA TYR A 431 70.57 -0.60 -14.13
C TYR A 431 71.03 -1.05 -15.53
N GLY A 432 70.34 -0.65 -16.60
CA GLY A 432 70.77 -0.89 -17.99
C GLY A 432 70.32 -2.21 -18.63
N ASN A 433 69.24 -2.83 -18.11
CA ASN A 433 68.64 -4.04 -18.69
C ASN A 433 67.31 -3.72 -19.38
N THR A 434 66.88 -4.53 -20.35
CA THR A 434 65.59 -4.35 -21.06
C THR A 434 64.43 -5.09 -20.38
N THR A 435 64.72 -5.93 -19.39
CA THR A 435 63.73 -6.65 -18.57
C THR A 435 63.93 -6.36 -17.10
N GLY A 436 62.82 -6.26 -16.36
CA GLY A 436 62.81 -6.13 -14.90
C GLY A 436 61.75 -7.02 -14.26
N SER A 437 61.78 -7.10 -12.93
CA SER A 437 60.84 -7.88 -12.13
C SER A 437 60.46 -7.10 -10.87
N ILE A 438 59.17 -7.08 -10.54
CA ILE A 438 58.66 -6.52 -9.29
C ILE A 438 58.08 -7.64 -8.42
N VAL A 439 58.11 -7.47 -7.11
CA VAL A 439 57.61 -8.47 -6.15
C VAL A 439 56.48 -7.85 -5.34
N CYS A 440 55.37 -8.56 -5.18
CA CYS A 440 54.27 -8.12 -4.33
C CYS A 440 54.65 -8.31 -2.86
N GLY A 441 54.89 -7.21 -2.14
CA GLY A 441 55.21 -7.17 -0.71
C GLY A 441 54.02 -6.76 0.15
N GLU A 442 54.25 -6.68 1.47
CA GLU A 442 53.19 -6.34 2.44
C GLU A 442 52.61 -4.92 2.23
N ASP A 443 53.47 -4.01 1.78
CA ASP A 443 53.14 -2.61 1.47
C ASP A 443 52.77 -2.36 -0.01
N GLY A 444 52.64 -3.43 -0.82
CA GLY A 444 52.39 -3.36 -2.25
C GLY A 444 53.60 -3.77 -3.09
N TRP A 445 53.66 -3.35 -4.36
CA TRP A 445 54.77 -3.67 -5.25
C TRP A 445 56.09 -3.09 -4.75
N SER A 446 57.18 -3.86 -4.86
CA SER A 446 58.52 -3.46 -4.39
C SER A 446 59.03 -2.14 -5.01
N HIS A 447 58.60 -1.83 -6.24
CA HIS A 447 58.82 -0.56 -6.95
C HIS A 447 57.88 -0.49 -8.17
N LEU A 448 57.83 0.67 -8.83
CA LEU A 448 57.08 0.83 -10.08
C LEU A 448 57.91 0.36 -11.30
N PRO A 449 57.27 -0.26 -12.32
CA PRO A 449 57.96 -0.74 -13.53
C PRO A 449 58.22 0.40 -14.52
N THR A 450 59.17 1.27 -14.18
CA THR A 450 59.56 2.44 -15.00
C THR A 450 60.77 2.13 -15.87
N CYS A 451 60.63 2.34 -17.18
CA CYS A 451 61.75 2.27 -18.13
C CYS A 451 62.10 3.66 -18.65
N TYR A 452 63.40 3.94 -18.75
CA TYR A 452 63.94 5.23 -19.17
C TYR A 452 64.54 5.12 -20.57
N ASN A 453 64.39 6.17 -21.37
CA ASN A 453 64.99 6.24 -22.70
C ASN A 453 66.53 6.12 -22.58
N SER A 454 67.13 5.15 -23.27
CA SER A 454 68.57 4.88 -23.17
C SER A 454 69.42 6.07 -23.63
N SER A 455 68.93 6.91 -24.54
CA SER A 455 69.69 8.09 -25.02
C SER A 455 69.71 9.26 -24.05
N GLU A 456 68.83 9.27 -23.03
CA GLU A 456 68.72 10.38 -22.08
C GLU A 456 69.47 10.15 -20.77
N LYS A 457 70.06 8.96 -20.60
CA LYS A 457 70.89 8.62 -19.44
C LYS A 457 72.26 9.29 -19.56
N CYS A 458 72.81 9.73 -18.44
CA CYS A 458 74.15 10.31 -18.38
C CYS A 458 75.18 9.29 -17.88
N GLY A 459 76.42 9.42 -18.35
CA GLY A 459 77.58 8.74 -17.76
C GLY A 459 77.98 9.36 -16.41
N PRO A 460 79.15 9.00 -15.86
CA PRO A 460 79.68 9.63 -14.65
C PRO A 460 79.78 11.15 -14.82
N PRO A 461 79.39 11.95 -13.80
CA PRO A 461 79.41 13.40 -13.87
C PRO A 461 80.85 13.96 -14.00
N PRO A 462 81.02 15.15 -14.61
CA PRO A 462 82.34 15.68 -14.94
C PRO A 462 83.22 15.95 -13.70
N PRO A 463 84.52 15.62 -13.70
CA PRO A 463 85.39 15.99 -12.58
C PRO A 463 85.61 17.52 -12.52
N ILE A 464 85.73 18.07 -11.31
CA ILE A 464 86.07 19.48 -11.07
C ILE A 464 87.45 19.61 -10.40
N SER A 465 88.16 20.70 -10.66
CA SER A 465 89.44 20.99 -10.00
C SER A 465 89.24 21.44 -8.55
N ASN A 466 90.10 20.96 -7.63
CA ASN A 466 90.07 21.32 -6.20
C ASN A 466 88.72 21.05 -5.51
N GLY A 467 88.00 20.03 -5.98
CA GLY A 467 86.73 19.58 -5.44
C GLY A 467 86.43 18.16 -5.91
N GLY A 468 85.27 17.64 -5.53
CA GLY A 468 84.81 16.31 -5.92
C GLY A 468 83.35 16.10 -5.56
N THR A 469 82.81 14.96 -5.96
CA THR A 469 81.45 14.56 -5.59
C THR A 469 81.42 14.04 -4.16
N ILE A 470 80.32 14.29 -3.44
CA ILE A 470 80.15 13.83 -2.06
C ILE A 470 79.83 12.33 -2.01
N SER A 471 79.11 11.82 -3.03
CA SER A 471 78.71 10.43 -3.15
C SER A 471 79.65 9.62 -4.04
N PHE A 472 79.57 8.29 -3.92
CA PHE A 472 80.19 7.37 -4.86
C PHE A 472 79.62 7.54 -6.27
N LEU A 473 80.50 7.47 -7.28
CA LEU A 473 80.13 7.61 -8.69
C LEU A 473 79.52 6.32 -9.23
N LEU A 474 78.34 6.43 -9.82
CA LEU A 474 77.71 5.34 -10.58
C LEU A 474 78.23 5.36 -12.02
N LYS A 475 78.17 4.22 -12.70
CA LYS A 475 78.51 4.13 -14.13
C LYS A 475 77.46 4.80 -15.03
N VAL A 476 76.21 4.82 -14.60
CA VAL A 476 75.05 5.31 -15.37
C VAL A 476 74.10 6.02 -14.42
N TYR A 477 73.54 7.14 -14.89
CA TYR A 477 72.55 7.95 -14.17
C TYR A 477 71.30 8.12 -15.02
N VAL A 478 70.13 7.85 -14.44
CA VAL A 478 68.83 8.05 -15.11
C VAL A 478 68.53 9.56 -15.26
N PRO A 479 67.66 9.95 -16.22
CA PRO A 479 67.25 11.35 -16.38
C PRO A 479 66.80 11.97 -15.05
N GLN A 480 67.09 13.26 -14.85
CA GLN A 480 66.83 14.03 -13.63
C GLN A 480 67.65 13.63 -12.39
N SER A 481 68.58 12.66 -12.50
CA SER A 481 69.53 12.37 -11.41
C SER A 481 70.33 13.62 -11.04
N ARG A 482 70.53 13.84 -9.73
CA ARG A 482 71.34 14.94 -9.21
C ARG A 482 72.57 14.42 -8.48
N VAL A 483 73.71 15.04 -8.76
CA VAL A 483 74.97 14.74 -8.06
C VAL A 483 75.48 16.00 -7.41
N GLU A 484 75.80 15.90 -6.12
CA GLU A 484 76.31 17.00 -5.32
C GLU A 484 77.83 17.04 -5.33
N TYR A 485 78.37 18.24 -5.49
CA TYR A 485 79.78 18.56 -5.44
C TYR A 485 80.14 19.34 -4.19
N GLN A 486 81.36 19.13 -3.74
CA GLN A 486 81.98 19.85 -2.65
C GLN A 486 83.40 20.28 -3.04
N CYS A 487 83.75 21.51 -2.70
CA CYS A 487 85.11 22.00 -2.84
C CYS A 487 86.01 21.52 -1.69
N GLN A 488 87.30 21.36 -1.97
CA GLN A 488 88.31 21.10 -0.95
C GLN A 488 88.34 22.24 0.08
N SER A 489 88.85 21.95 1.29
CA SER A 489 88.93 22.93 2.37
C SER A 489 89.53 24.27 1.92
N TYR A 490 88.89 25.36 2.34
CA TYR A 490 89.23 26.77 2.03
C TYR A 490 88.91 27.27 0.61
N TYR A 491 88.61 26.40 -0.35
CA TYR A 491 88.06 26.82 -1.64
C TYR A 491 86.58 27.20 -1.49
N GLU A 492 86.14 28.24 -2.19
CA GLU A 492 84.72 28.64 -2.19
C GLU A 492 84.00 28.15 -3.44
N LEU A 493 82.79 27.62 -3.26
CA LEU A 493 81.99 27.07 -4.34
C LEU A 493 81.26 28.20 -5.07
N GLN A 494 81.46 28.30 -6.38
CA GLN A 494 80.79 29.24 -7.25
C GLN A 494 79.91 28.49 -8.25
N GLY A 495 78.63 28.83 -8.28
CA GLY A 495 77.61 28.17 -9.10
C GLY A 495 76.71 27.24 -8.27
N SER A 496 75.99 26.34 -8.95
CA SER A 496 75.16 25.32 -8.30
C SER A 496 76.04 24.22 -7.72
N ASN A 497 75.83 23.85 -6.45
CA ASN A 497 76.50 22.68 -5.86
C ASN A 497 75.96 21.34 -6.41
N TYR A 498 74.87 21.36 -7.18
CA TYR A 498 74.34 20.18 -7.86
C TYR A 498 74.55 20.27 -9.37
N VAL A 499 74.87 19.13 -9.98
CA VAL A 499 74.63 18.90 -11.41
C VAL A 499 73.42 18.00 -11.58
N THR A 500 72.63 18.26 -12.62
CA THR A 500 71.44 17.46 -12.97
C THR A 500 71.65 16.82 -14.34
N CYS A 501 71.37 15.52 -14.45
CA CYS A 501 71.36 14.80 -15.72
C CYS A 501 70.07 15.14 -16.47
N SER A 502 70.17 15.65 -17.69
CA SER A 502 69.01 15.97 -18.53
C SER A 502 69.38 15.77 -20.00
N ASN A 503 68.54 15.05 -20.74
CA ASN A 503 68.75 14.76 -22.16
C ASN A 503 70.13 14.16 -22.48
N GLY A 504 70.64 13.28 -21.60
CA GLY A 504 71.95 12.64 -21.78
C GLY A 504 73.15 13.51 -21.41
N GLU A 505 72.94 14.77 -21.03
CA GLU A 505 74.01 15.71 -20.66
C GLU A 505 73.89 16.17 -19.20
N TRP A 506 75.04 16.43 -18.57
CA TRP A 506 75.08 17.03 -17.24
C TRP A 506 75.00 18.55 -17.33
N SER A 507 74.23 19.17 -16.45
CA SER A 507 74.25 20.62 -16.29
C SER A 507 75.64 21.14 -15.88
N GLU A 508 75.93 22.41 -16.14
CA GLU A 508 77.20 23.06 -15.83
C GLU A 508 77.68 22.79 -14.38
N PRO A 509 78.89 22.23 -14.18
CA PRO A 509 79.41 21.92 -12.85
C PRO A 509 79.91 23.18 -12.11
N PRO A 510 79.92 23.17 -10.76
CA PRO A 510 80.44 24.29 -9.98
C PRO A 510 81.94 24.48 -10.14
N ARG A 511 82.40 25.70 -9.85
CA ARG A 511 83.83 26.05 -9.81
C ARG A 511 84.27 26.27 -8.38
N CYS A 512 85.43 25.70 -8.03
CA CYS A 512 86.06 25.92 -6.72
C CYS A 512 87.07 27.07 -6.83
N ILE A 513 86.68 28.23 -6.31
CA ILE A 513 87.50 29.45 -6.34
C ILE A 513 88.67 29.31 -5.36
N TYR A 514 89.86 29.65 -5.84
CA TYR A 514 91.10 29.58 -5.07
C TYR A 514 91.05 30.42 -3.77
N PRO A 515 91.51 29.86 -2.64
CA PRO A 515 91.80 30.66 -1.46
C PRO A 515 93.06 31.49 -1.68
N CYS A 516 93.14 32.61 -0.98
CA CYS A 516 94.38 33.36 -0.85
C CYS A 516 95.25 32.73 0.22
N ILE A 517 96.52 32.50 -0.13
CA ILE A 517 97.52 31.93 0.77
C ILE A 517 98.43 33.07 1.24
N ILE A 518 98.23 33.49 2.48
CA ILE A 518 99.05 34.52 3.11
C ILE A 518 100.20 33.82 3.82
N THR A 519 101.42 34.03 3.31
CA THR A 519 102.64 33.46 3.85
C THR A 519 103.42 34.49 4.66
N GLU A 520 104.20 34.00 5.61
CA GLU A 520 105.17 34.80 6.36
C GLU A 520 106.13 35.57 5.44
N GLU A 521 106.55 34.96 4.33
CA GLU A 521 107.41 35.60 3.32
C GLU A 521 106.76 36.86 2.71
N ASN A 522 105.52 36.76 2.26
CA ASN A 522 104.79 37.91 1.68
C ASN A 522 104.56 39.02 2.71
N MET A 523 104.30 38.64 3.97
CA MET A 523 104.14 39.61 5.06
C MET A 523 105.45 40.31 5.41
N ASN A 524 106.56 39.56 5.48
CA ASN A 524 107.89 40.10 5.75
C ASN A 524 108.35 41.05 4.65
N LYS A 525 108.12 40.70 3.38
CA LYS A 525 108.48 41.53 2.22
C LYS A 525 107.86 42.92 2.26
N ASN A 526 106.71 43.08 2.92
CA ASN A 526 105.99 44.34 3.03
C ASN A 526 106.03 44.94 4.46
N ASN A 527 106.84 44.39 5.38
CA ASN A 527 106.94 44.78 6.80
C ASN A 527 105.61 44.80 7.58
N ILE A 528 104.70 43.88 7.25
CA ILE A 528 103.36 43.75 7.84
C ILE A 528 103.21 42.44 8.63
N GLN A 529 102.15 42.34 9.43
CA GLN A 529 101.70 41.13 10.11
C GLN A 529 100.17 41.08 10.17
N LEU A 530 99.59 39.88 10.36
CA LEU A 530 98.14 39.74 10.56
C LEU A 530 97.71 40.39 11.87
N LYS A 531 96.61 41.14 11.84
CA LYS A 531 96.07 41.81 13.02
C LYS A 531 95.31 40.79 13.89
N GLY A 532 95.75 40.62 15.13
CA GLY A 532 95.13 39.72 16.10
C GLY A 532 95.39 38.22 15.88
N LYS A 533 96.31 37.85 14.98
CA LYS A 533 96.69 36.45 14.70
C LYS A 533 98.20 36.30 14.62
N SER A 534 98.73 35.18 15.12
CA SER A 534 100.16 34.84 15.06
C SER A 534 100.49 33.74 14.03
N ASP A 535 99.56 33.47 13.11
CA ASP A 535 99.69 32.43 12.08
C ASP A 535 100.84 32.72 11.10
N ARG A 536 101.75 31.75 10.91
CA ARG A 536 102.82 31.82 9.88
C ARG A 536 102.28 31.60 8.47
N LYS A 537 101.13 30.94 8.35
CA LYS A 537 100.43 30.69 7.08
C LYS A 537 98.93 30.77 7.32
N TYR A 538 98.26 31.66 6.61
CA TYR A 538 96.83 31.86 6.75
C TYR A 538 96.13 31.65 5.40
N TYR A 539 95.07 30.84 5.40
CA TYR A 539 94.21 30.63 4.24
C TYR A 539 92.97 31.49 4.39
N ALA A 540 92.83 32.48 3.53
CA ALA A 540 91.62 33.29 3.43
C ALA A 540 90.80 32.81 2.25
N LYS A 541 89.51 32.56 2.47
CA LYS A 541 88.59 32.26 1.38
C LYS A 541 88.37 33.50 0.51
N THR A 542 88.04 33.32 -0.76
CA THR A 542 87.68 34.46 -1.63
C THR A 542 86.49 35.23 -1.05
N GLY A 543 86.56 36.56 -1.08
CA GLY A 543 85.59 37.47 -0.45
C GLY A 543 85.87 37.76 1.03
N HIS A 544 86.73 36.99 1.71
CA HIS A 544 87.11 37.29 3.09
C HIS A 544 88.04 38.51 3.16
N THR A 545 87.76 39.38 4.13
CA THR A 545 88.63 40.51 4.46
C THR A 545 89.72 40.04 5.41
N ILE A 546 90.95 40.41 5.10
CA ILE A 546 92.18 40.10 5.82
C ILE A 546 92.68 41.41 6.42
N GLU A 547 92.76 41.45 7.74
CA GLU A 547 93.28 42.60 8.44
C GLU A 547 94.79 42.46 8.70
N PHE A 548 95.54 43.47 8.27
CA PHE A 548 96.96 43.61 8.49
C PHE A 548 97.25 44.76 9.46
N MET A 549 98.46 44.75 10.03
CA MET A 549 99.05 45.87 10.74
C MET A 549 100.56 45.91 10.49
N CYS A 550 101.20 47.07 10.63
CA CYS A 550 102.66 47.15 10.52
C CYS A 550 103.34 46.37 11.64
N LYS A 551 104.50 45.79 11.31
CA LYS A 551 105.38 45.22 12.33
C LYS A 551 105.92 46.31 13.25
N LEU A 552 106.32 45.91 14.45
CA LEU A 552 106.91 46.82 15.44
C LEU A 552 108.12 47.55 14.83
N GLY A 553 108.09 48.88 14.82
CA GLY A 553 109.16 49.74 14.29
C GLY A 553 108.95 50.27 12.87
N TYR A 554 107.89 49.86 12.16
CA TYR A 554 107.55 50.33 10.80
C TYR A 554 106.25 51.14 10.80
N ASN A 555 106.15 52.13 9.91
CA ASN A 555 104.96 52.96 9.73
C ASN A 555 104.25 52.66 8.40
N ALA A 556 102.95 52.93 8.32
CA ALA A 556 102.17 52.68 7.12
C ALA A 556 102.64 53.55 5.94
N ASN A 557 103.01 52.91 4.83
CA ASN A 557 103.37 53.57 3.57
C ASN A 557 102.17 53.62 2.59
N THR A 558 101.33 52.58 2.59
CA THR A 558 100.07 52.56 1.81
C THR A 558 98.90 53.15 2.59
N SER A 559 97.81 53.51 1.90
CA SER A 559 96.56 54.00 2.52
C SER A 559 96.06 53.08 3.63
N ILE A 560 95.56 53.63 4.73
CA ILE A 560 95.00 52.86 5.87
C ILE A 560 93.93 51.87 5.42
N LEU A 561 93.16 52.18 4.37
CA LEU A 561 92.14 51.28 3.81
C LEU A 561 92.74 49.98 3.22
N SER A 562 93.99 50.02 2.76
CA SER A 562 94.69 48.82 2.23
C SER A 562 95.04 47.80 3.31
N PHE A 563 94.97 48.17 4.59
CA PHE A 563 95.18 47.24 5.71
C PHE A 563 93.98 46.32 5.97
N GLN A 564 92.86 46.53 5.27
CA GLN A 564 91.75 45.60 5.15
C GLN A 564 91.71 45.07 3.71
N ALA A 565 92.59 44.12 3.39
CA ALA A 565 92.68 43.56 2.05
C ALA A 565 91.65 42.45 1.85
N VAL A 566 90.97 42.42 0.71
CA VAL A 566 90.01 41.36 0.40
C VAL A 566 90.69 40.31 -0.47
N CYS A 567 90.52 39.03 -0.12
CA CYS A 567 90.94 37.95 -0.99
C CYS A 567 90.07 37.91 -2.26
N ARG A 568 90.68 38.03 -3.44
CA ARG A 568 90.01 37.95 -4.74
C ARG A 568 90.63 36.83 -5.56
N GLU A 569 89.99 35.66 -5.53
CA GLU A 569 90.35 34.49 -6.35
C GLU A 569 91.84 34.12 -6.27
N GLY A 570 92.35 33.96 -5.04
CA GLY A 570 93.76 33.63 -4.79
C GLY A 570 94.72 34.83 -4.77
N ILE A 571 94.24 36.04 -5.11
CA ILE A 571 95.04 37.26 -5.13
C ILE A 571 94.71 38.14 -3.92
N VAL A 572 95.74 38.63 -3.24
CA VAL A 572 95.64 39.64 -2.16
C VAL A 572 96.57 40.78 -2.51
N GLU A 573 96.03 42.00 -2.54
CA GLU A 573 96.84 43.21 -2.59
C GLU A 573 97.32 43.54 -1.19
N TYR A 574 98.63 43.39 -0.96
CA TYR A 574 99.23 43.60 0.35
C TYR A 574 99.47 45.10 0.63
N PRO A 575 99.15 45.60 1.84
CA PRO A 575 99.62 46.91 2.30
C PRO A 575 101.14 46.90 2.51
N ARG A 576 101.77 48.09 2.55
CA ARG A 576 103.22 48.22 2.80
C ARG A 576 103.50 49.12 3.99
N CYS A 577 104.53 48.77 4.75
CA CYS A 577 105.08 49.60 5.82
C CYS A 577 106.58 49.84 5.60
N GLU A 578 107.06 51.01 6.00
CA GLU A 578 108.46 51.47 5.87
C GLU A 578 109.02 52.04 7.17
#